data_AF-A0A8X6YKT0-F1
#
_entry.id   AF-A0A8X6YKT0-F1
#
_cell.length_a   1.000
_cell.length_b   1.000
_cell.length_c   1.000
_cell.angle_alpha   90.00
_cell.angle_beta   90.00
_cell.angle_gamma   90.00
#
_symmetry.space_group_name_H-M   'P 1'
#
loop_
_entity.id
_entity.type
_entity.pdbx_description
1 polymer ?
#
loop_
_entity_poly.entity_id
_entity_poly.type
_entity_poly.pdbx_seq_one_letter_code
_entity_poly.pdbx_strand_id
1 'polypeptide(L)'
;MEEERRMNERITLEEEMRLKKEQMQHAHEEHKMRMKAEQKRFQEERCKKVDEQNQSLSEEQKNVSKEVEVPQKIEKVLVFKSERALILNVDPDAVAQYVAVEDEKGFS
;
A
#
# COMPACT_ATOMS: atom_id res chain seq x y z
N MET A 1 -4.40 63.03 45.79
CA MET A 1 -4.72 61.70 46.34
C MET A 1 -5.83 60.98 45.57
N GLU A 2 -6.97 61.62 45.26
CA GLU A 2 -8.06 60.92 44.54
C GLU A 2 -7.75 60.63 43.05
N GLU A 3 -7.08 61.55 42.35
CA GLU A 3 -6.66 61.33 40.95
C GLU A 3 -5.65 60.20 40.80
N GLU A 4 -4.72 60.09 41.74
CA GLU A 4 -3.72 59.02 41.80
C GLU A 4 -4.39 57.65 42.02
N ARG A 5 -5.43 57.59 42.87
CA ARG A 5 -6.24 56.38 43.05
C ARG A 5 -6.94 55.97 41.75
N ARG A 6 -7.57 56.92 41.05
CA ARG A 6 -8.24 56.66 39.77
C ARG A 6 -7.27 56.23 38.68
N MET A 7 -6.06 56.79 38.67
CA MET A 7 -5.00 56.39 37.75
C MET A 7 -4.54 54.95 38.03
N ASN A 8 -4.31 54.59 39.29
CA ASN A 8 -3.92 53.24 39.67
C ASN A 8 -5.02 52.21 39.35
N GLU A 9 -6.28 52.52 39.63
CA GLU A 9 -7.42 51.67 39.27
C GLU A 9 -7.51 51.45 37.75
N ARG A 10 -7.28 52.48 36.95
CA ARG A 10 -7.22 52.34 35.48
C ARG A 10 -6.08 51.45 35.03
N ILE A 11 -4.89 51.59 35.61
CA ILE A 11 -3.72 50.76 35.27
C ILE A 11 -4.02 49.30 35.57
N THR A 12 -4.56 48.99 36.76
CA THR A 12 -4.93 47.62 37.12
C THR A 12 -5.98 47.03 36.17
N LEU A 13 -7.01 47.79 35.82
CA LEU A 13 -8.02 47.35 34.85
C LEU A 13 -7.43 47.10 33.46
N GLU A 14 -6.51 47.95 33.00
CA GLU A 14 -5.83 47.78 31.72
C GLU A 14 -4.94 46.51 31.70
N GLU A 15 -4.24 46.23 32.81
CA GLU A 15 -3.44 45.01 32.97
C GLU A 15 -4.31 43.74 33.01
N GLU A 16 -5.42 43.76 33.75
CA GLU A 16 -6.37 42.64 33.79
C GLU A 16 -6.98 42.36 32.42
N MET A 17 -7.36 43.41 31.69
CA MET A 17 -7.90 43.29 30.34
C MET A 17 -6.85 42.76 29.35
N ARG A 18 -5.59 43.18 29.48
CA ARG A 18 -4.49 42.64 28.67
C ARG A 18 -4.30 41.15 28.93
N LEU A 19 -4.23 40.74 30.20
CA LEU A 19 -4.06 39.35 30.58
C LEU A 19 -5.22 38.47 30.08
N LYS A 20 -6.46 38.96 30.21
CA LYS A 20 -7.64 38.25 29.72
C LYS A 20 -7.63 38.09 28.19
N LYS A 21 -7.15 39.11 27.46
CA LYS A 21 -6.99 39.05 26.01
C LYS A 21 -5.95 38.01 25.60
N GLU A 22 -4.80 37.98 26.28
CA GLU A 22 -3.74 37.00 26.05
C GLU A 22 -4.23 35.57 26.31
N GLN A 23 -4.97 35.34 27.41
CA GLN A 23 -5.57 34.04 27.71
C GLN A 23 -6.56 33.60 26.63
N MET A 24 -7.44 34.49 26.16
CA MET A 24 -8.36 34.16 25.07
C MET A 24 -7.63 33.86 23.75
N GLN A 25 -6.57 34.61 23.43
CA GLN A 25 -5.75 34.36 22.26
C GLN A 25 -5.06 33.00 22.32
N HIS A 26 -4.41 32.69 23.45
CA HIS A 26 -3.78 31.40 23.66
C HIS A 26 -4.79 30.25 23.55
N ALA A 27 -5.94 30.35 24.21
CA ALA A 27 -6.99 29.34 24.13
C ALA A 27 -7.51 29.14 22.69
N HIS A 28 -7.65 30.22 21.93
CA HIS A 28 -8.07 30.15 20.53
C HIS A 28 -7.02 29.47 19.65
N GLU A 29 -5.75 29.83 19.79
CA GLU A 29 -4.64 29.23 19.05
C GLU A 29 -4.49 27.75 19.39
N GLU A 30 -4.57 27.38 20.66
CA GLU A 30 -4.52 26.00 21.11
C GLU A 30 -5.67 25.18 20.49
N HIS A 31 -6.90 25.69 20.54
CA HIS A 31 -8.04 25.03 19.92
C HIS A 31 -7.83 24.84 18.41
N LYS A 32 -7.34 25.88 17.71
CA LYS A 32 -7.03 25.81 16.28
C LYS A 32 -5.98 24.74 15.97
N MET A 33 -4.96 24.61 16.82
CA MET A 33 -3.92 23.59 16.66
C MET A 33 -4.45 22.19 16.92
N ARG A 34 -5.29 22.01 17.95
CA ARG A 34 -5.96 20.73 18.23
C ARG A 34 -6.82 20.27 17.06
N MET A 35 -7.66 21.15 16.53
CA MET A 35 -8.50 20.85 15.36
C MET A 35 -7.68 20.44 14.13
N LYS A 36 -6.58 21.16 13.85
CA LYS A 36 -5.67 20.81 12.74
C LYS A 36 -5.01 19.45 12.96
N ALA A 37 -4.56 19.16 14.18
CA ALA A 37 -3.92 17.89 14.51
C ALA A 37 -4.90 16.72 14.37
N GLU A 38 -6.14 16.88 14.81
CA GLU A 38 -7.19 15.88 14.66
C GLU A 38 -7.55 15.63 13.19
N GLN A 39 -7.73 16.69 12.40
CA GLN A 39 -7.96 16.56 10.97
C GLN A 39 -6.81 15.83 10.26
N LYS A 40 -5.56 16.14 10.62
CA LYS A 40 -4.38 15.44 10.08
C LYS A 40 -4.38 13.96 10.45
N ARG A 41 -4.67 13.60 11.70
CA ARG A 41 -4.78 12.19 12.13
C ARG A 41 -5.85 11.44 11.35
N PHE A 42 -7.01 12.04 11.14
CA PHE A 42 -8.09 11.44 10.36
C PHE A 42 -7.67 11.19 8.90
N GLN A 43 -6.94 12.14 8.29
CA GLN A 43 -6.40 11.96 6.94
C GLN A 43 -5.34 10.86 6.88
N GLU A 44 -4.40 10.82 7.84
CA GLU A 44 -3.38 9.77 7.91
C GLU A 44 -3.99 8.38 8.07
N GLU A 45 -5.02 8.22 8.92
CA GLU A 45 -5.71 6.95 9.09
C GLU A 45 -6.43 6.52 7.80
N ARG A 46 -7.03 7.46 7.07
CA ARG A 46 -7.64 7.18 5.77
C ARG A 46 -6.61 6.74 4.73
N CYS A 47 -5.48 7.43 4.64
CA CYS A 47 -4.38 7.03 3.75
C CYS A 47 -3.89 5.63 4.08
N LYS A 48 -3.67 5.33 5.36
CA LYS A 48 -3.24 4.00 5.80
C LYS A 48 -4.21 2.89 5.38
N LYS A 49 -5.53 3.10 5.55
CA LYS A 49 -6.55 2.13 5.12
C LYS A 49 -6.56 1.92 3.61
N VAL A 50 -6.35 2.98 2.83
CA VAL A 50 -6.24 2.89 1.37
C VAL A 50 -4.98 2.14 0.95
N ASP A 51 -3.85 2.39 1.61
CA ASP A 51 -2.59 1.69 1.34
C ASP A 51 -2.71 0.20 1.64
N GLU A 52 -3.33 -0.17 2.76
CA GLU A 52 -3.63 -1.57 3.13
C GLU A 52 -4.52 -2.23 2.07
N GLN A 53 -5.59 -1.56 1.62
CA GLN A 53 -6.47 -2.07 0.56
C GLN A 53 -5.73 -2.27 -0.77
N ASN A 54 -4.87 -1.32 -1.15
CA ASN A 54 -4.08 -1.41 -2.38
C ASN A 54 -3.08 -2.56 -2.33
N GLN A 55 -2.48 -2.82 -1.16
CA GLN A 55 -1.60 -3.97 -0.96
C GLN A 55 -2.36 -5.28 -1.15
N SER A 56 -3.52 -5.44 -0.50
CA SER A 56 -4.35 -6.64 -0.66
C SER A 56 -4.78 -6.86 -2.12
N LEU A 57 -5.22 -5.80 -2.81
CA LEU A 57 -5.61 -5.87 -4.22
C LEU A 57 -4.42 -6.25 -5.12
N SER A 58 -3.21 -5.77 -4.82
CA SER A 58 -2.00 -6.12 -5.57
C SER A 58 -1.66 -7.61 -5.42
N GLU A 59 -1.80 -8.15 -4.21
CA GLU A 59 -1.60 -9.58 -3.95
C GLU A 59 -2.64 -10.46 -4.65
N GLU A 60 -3.92 -10.07 -4.60
CA GLU A 60 -4.99 -10.74 -5.33
C GLU A 60 -4.74 -10.73 -6.84
N GLN A 61 -4.38 -9.59 -7.43
CA GLN A 61 -4.05 -9.50 -8.84
C GLN A 61 -2.88 -10.42 -9.23
N LYS A 62 -1.86 -10.54 -8.37
CA LYS A 62 -0.73 -11.43 -8.61
C LYS A 62 -1.15 -12.90 -8.57
N ASN A 63 -2.06 -13.26 -7.68
CA ASN A 63 -2.58 -14.63 -7.59
C ASN A 63 -3.44 -14.98 -8.80
N VAL A 64 -4.38 -14.10 -9.18
CA VAL A 64 -5.18 -14.26 -10.41
C VAL A 64 -4.29 -14.36 -11.65
N SER A 65 -3.24 -13.53 -11.73
CA SER A 65 -2.29 -13.60 -12.86
C SER A 65 -1.62 -14.98 -12.97
N LYS A 66 -1.24 -15.59 -11.84
CA LYS A 66 -0.67 -16.95 -11.83
C LYS A 66 -1.71 -18.00 -12.20
N GLU A 67 -2.94 -17.88 -11.72
CA GLU A 67 -4.05 -18.79 -12.06
C GLU A 67 -4.34 -18.81 -13.55
N VAL A 68 -4.13 -17.70 -14.26
CA VAL A 68 -4.29 -17.62 -15.73
C VAL A 68 -3.03 -18.09 -16.47
N GLU A 69 -1.84 -17.77 -15.95
CA GLU A 69 -0.57 -18.09 -16.61
C GLU A 69 -0.32 -19.60 -16.73
N VAL A 70 -0.67 -20.39 -15.71
CA VAL A 70 -0.44 -21.84 -15.70
C VAL A 70 -1.27 -22.56 -16.77
N PRO A 71 -2.60 -22.39 -16.86
CA PRO A 71 -3.41 -22.95 -17.94
C PRO A 71 -2.92 -22.56 -19.34
N GLN A 72 -2.55 -21.30 -19.56
CA GLN A 72 -2.03 -20.86 -20.87
C GLN A 72 -0.71 -21.54 -21.23
N LYS A 73 0.18 -21.76 -20.26
CA LYS A 73 1.42 -22.53 -20.48
C LYS A 73 1.13 -23.99 -20.80
N ILE A 74 0.20 -24.61 -20.08
CA ILE A 74 -0.23 -26.00 -20.34
C ILE A 74 -0.81 -26.11 -21.75
N GLU A 75 -1.71 -25.21 -22.13
CA GLU A 75 -2.32 -25.17 -23.46
C GLU A 75 -1.26 -25.08 -24.56
N LYS A 76 -0.27 -24.17 -24.44
CA LYS A 76 0.84 -24.07 -25.40
C LYS A 76 1.64 -25.36 -25.52
N VAL A 77 1.91 -26.04 -24.39
CA VAL A 77 2.64 -27.32 -24.40
C VAL A 77 1.82 -28.42 -25.07
N LEU A 78 0.52 -28.48 -24.80
CA LEU A 78 -0.38 -29.45 -25.44
C LEU A 78 -0.47 -29.23 -26.95
N VAL A 79 -0.62 -27.99 -27.39
CA VAL A 79 -0.60 -27.64 -28.83
C VAL A 79 0.72 -28.07 -29.47
N PHE A 80 1.86 -27.73 -28.86
CA PHE A 80 3.17 -28.11 -29.38
C PHE A 80 3.37 -29.63 -29.46
N LYS A 81 2.92 -30.39 -28.44
CA LYS A 81 2.96 -31.86 -28.46
C LYS A 81 2.15 -32.42 -29.62
N SER A 82 0.93 -31.93 -29.81
CA SER A 82 0.04 -32.35 -30.90
C SER A 82 0.62 -32.05 -32.28
N GLU A 83 1.17 -30.85 -32.47
CA GLU A 83 1.82 -30.45 -33.72
C GLU A 83 3.03 -31.34 -34.04
N ARG A 84 3.89 -31.60 -33.04
CA ARG A 84 5.05 -32.48 -33.22
C ARG A 84 4.63 -33.91 -33.56
N ALA A 85 3.61 -34.43 -32.88
CA ALA A 85 3.09 -35.77 -33.11
C ALA A 85 2.55 -35.94 -34.53
N LEU A 86 1.82 -34.93 -35.03
CA LEU A 86 1.33 -34.86 -36.41
C LEU A 86 2.49 -34.94 -37.42
N ILE A 87 3.55 -34.15 -37.22
CA ILE A 87 4.72 -34.12 -38.10
C ILE A 87 5.45 -35.47 -38.13
N LEU A 88 5.58 -36.10 -36.97
CA LEU A 88 6.30 -37.37 -36.82
C LEU A 88 5.41 -38.60 -37.07
N ASN A 89 4.12 -38.40 -37.37
CA ASN A 89 3.10 -39.44 -37.51
C ASN A 89 3.12 -40.44 -36.34
N VAL A 90 3.28 -39.92 -35.12
CA VAL A 90 3.26 -40.68 -33.87
C VAL A 90 2.08 -40.22 -33.01
N ASP A 91 1.66 -41.05 -32.06
CA ASP A 91 0.63 -40.68 -31.09
C ASP A 91 1.16 -39.58 -30.13
N PRO A 92 0.47 -38.43 -29.98
CA PRO A 92 0.86 -37.35 -29.07
C PRO A 92 0.90 -37.76 -27.59
N ASP A 93 0.15 -38.80 -27.20
CA ASP A 93 0.07 -39.30 -25.84
C ASP A 93 0.96 -40.54 -25.61
N ALA A 94 1.70 -40.98 -26.64
CA ALA A 94 2.66 -42.06 -26.48
C ALA A 94 3.73 -41.68 -25.44
N VAL A 95 3.83 -42.47 -24.37
CA VAL A 95 4.87 -42.34 -23.36
C VAL A 95 6.21 -42.62 -24.03
N ALA A 96 7.04 -41.58 -24.19
CA ALA A 96 8.41 -41.76 -24.67
C ALA A 96 9.18 -42.64 -23.67
N GLN A 97 9.41 -43.90 -24.01
CA GLN A 97 10.41 -44.71 -23.33
C GLN A 97 11.77 -44.11 -23.68
N TYR A 98 12.38 -43.40 -22.74
CA TYR A 98 13.78 -43.01 -22.84
C TYR A 98 14.62 -44.29 -22.81
N VAL A 99 15.04 -44.77 -23.98
CA VAL A 99 16.09 -45.76 -24.08
C VAL A 99 17.40 -44.98 -24.00
N ALA A 100 18.08 -45.06 -22.85
CA ALA A 100 19.44 -44.58 -22.74
C ALA A 100 20.28 -45.37 -23.76
N VAL A 101 20.84 -44.69 -24.74
CA VAL A 101 21.82 -45.30 -25.65
C VAL A 101 23.09 -45.47 -24.81
N GLU A 102 23.37 -46.70 -24.38
CA GLU A 102 24.69 -47.02 -23.85
C GLU A 102 25.67 -46.87 -25.01
N ASP A 103 26.57 -45.88 -24.90
CA ASP A 103 27.68 -45.71 -25.83
C ASP A 103 28.53 -47.00 -25.80
N GLU A 104 28.36 -47.86 -26.80
CA GLU A 104 29.28 -48.96 -27.06
C GLU A 104 30.64 -48.36 -27.46
N LYS A 105 31.48 -48.12 -26.45
CA LYS A 105 32.92 -47.92 -26.66
C LYS A 105 33.52 -49.25 -27.11
N GLY A 106 33.55 -49.43 -28.42
CA GLY A 106 34.43 -50.40 -29.07
C GLY A 106 35.89 -50.10 -28.69
N PHE A 107 36.49 -51.00 -27.91
CA PHE A 107 37.93 -51.11 -27.78
C PHE A 107 38.38 -52.25 -28.70
N SER A 108 39.11 -51.89 -29.77
CA SER A 108 40.00 -52.80 -30.53
C SER A 108 41.44 -52.57 -30.07
#